data_AF-A0A9J6G5S9-F1
#
_entry.id   AF-A0A9J6G5S9-F1
#
_cell.length_a   1.000
_cell.length_b   1.000
_cell.length_c   1.000
_cell.angle_alpha   90.00
_cell.angle_beta   90.00
_cell.angle_gamma   90.00
#
_symmetry.space_group_name_H-M   'P 1'
#
loop_
_entity.id
_entity.type
_entity.pdbx_description
1 polymer ?
#
loop_
_entity_poly.entity_id
_entity_poly.type
_entity_poly.pdbx_seq_one_letter_code
_entity_poly.pdbx_strand_id
1 'polypeptide(L)'
;MEVWQSLVNDVASISREASQQCRPPPPQGPDGARSVYMSLPRPGCMDSQEQAKIAKLGLEMKLLTSEMDAETEKWPAAENDIVGRARAMSQMAFSMYQFTRGEGDLKTTQDLFTQAEFFAEEANKLYKVVRQFSYQVPTGQHKKELLEFLDKVPTFVQQLQFTVKNPTVGKAATFTKVDNVIQETKSLMNVISKVVTTCLVCATKYNLDFRGAEVGRAHSQCGYQEETEYSYSDGGGGGSGFSSKGGPSAVSSSDPGI
;
A
#
# COMPACT_ATOMS: atom_id res chain seq x y z
N MET A 1 -31.13 8.21 -50.87
CA MET A 1 -31.03 7.91 -49.42
C MET A 1 -30.47 6.51 -49.13
N GLU A 2 -30.38 5.61 -50.10
CA GLU A 2 -30.05 4.19 -49.87
C GLU A 2 -28.56 3.90 -49.59
N VAL A 3 -27.64 4.75 -50.04
CA VAL A 3 -26.19 4.59 -49.81
C VAL A 3 -25.80 4.69 -48.33
N TRP A 4 -26.53 5.49 -47.54
CA TRP A 4 -26.30 5.63 -46.11
C TRP A 4 -26.77 4.39 -45.34
N GLN A 5 -27.86 3.76 -45.79
CA GLN A 5 -28.38 2.54 -45.16
C GLN A 5 -27.45 1.35 -45.40
N SER A 6 -26.86 1.26 -46.61
CA SER A 6 -25.83 0.26 -46.91
C SER A 6 -24.61 0.43 -46.03
N LEU A 7 -24.09 1.66 -45.91
CA LEU A 7 -22.90 1.93 -45.11
C LEU A 7 -23.09 1.60 -43.63
N VAL A 8 -24.27 1.90 -43.07
CA VAL A 8 -24.60 1.56 -41.67
C VAL A 8 -24.69 0.04 -41.48
N ASN A 9 -25.23 -0.68 -42.46
CA ASN A 9 -25.29 -2.15 -42.41
C ASN A 9 -23.91 -2.79 -42.55
N ASP A 10 -23.04 -2.23 -43.40
CA ASP A 10 -21.66 -2.71 -43.59
C ASP A 10 -20.84 -2.49 -42.31
N VAL A 11 -20.95 -1.31 -41.68
CA VAL A 11 -20.31 -1.02 -40.38
C VAL A 11 -20.86 -1.95 -39.28
N ALA A 12 -22.16 -2.24 -39.27
CA ALA A 12 -22.77 -3.17 -38.31
C ALA A 12 -22.39 -4.64 -38.57
N SER A 13 -22.05 -5.01 -39.80
CA SER A 13 -21.53 -6.33 -40.15
C SER A 13 -20.08 -6.48 -39.71
N ILE A 14 -19.22 -5.50 -40.04
CA ILE A 14 -17.81 -5.47 -39.65
C ILE A 14 -17.65 -5.47 -38.12
N SER A 15 -18.51 -4.74 -37.40
CA SER A 15 -18.53 -4.76 -35.93
C SER A 15 -18.87 -6.14 -35.34
N ARG A 16 -19.78 -6.89 -36.00
CA ARG A 16 -20.14 -8.26 -35.60
C ARG A 16 -19.06 -9.28 -35.94
N GLU A 17 -18.36 -9.12 -37.07
CA GLU A 17 -17.22 -9.96 -37.44
C GLU A 17 -16.01 -9.72 -36.52
N ALA A 18 -15.70 -8.45 -36.20
CA ALA A 18 -14.65 -8.09 -35.25
C ALA A 18 -14.94 -8.67 -33.84
N SER A 19 -16.21 -8.71 -33.44
CA SER A 19 -16.65 -9.31 -32.18
C SER A 19 -16.54 -10.84 -32.16
N GLN A 20 -16.63 -11.50 -33.33
CA GLN A 20 -16.47 -12.96 -33.45
C GLN A 20 -15.01 -13.39 -33.51
N GLN A 21 -14.14 -12.56 -34.10
CA GLN A 21 -12.71 -12.85 -34.23
C GLN A 21 -11.94 -12.78 -32.89
N CYS A 22 -12.44 -12.02 -31.91
CA CYS A 22 -11.82 -11.86 -30.58
C CYS A 22 -12.38 -12.79 -29.51
N ARG A 23 -13.19 -13.80 -29.85
CA ARG A 23 -13.68 -14.77 -28.86
C ARG A 23 -12.64 -15.88 -28.66
N PRO A 24 -12.09 -16.08 -27.44
CA PRO A 24 -11.19 -17.19 -27.19
C PRO A 24 -11.95 -18.53 -27.31
N PRO A 25 -11.29 -19.61 -27.79
CA PRO A 25 -11.93 -20.92 -27.88
C PRO A 25 -12.29 -21.45 -26.48
N PRO A 26 -13.36 -22.27 -26.35
CA PRO A 26 -13.70 -22.89 -25.08
C PRO A 26 -12.57 -23.87 -24.69
N PRO A 27 -12.07 -23.84 -23.44
CA PRO A 27 -11.04 -24.77 -23.01
C PRO A 27 -11.64 -26.19 -22.90
N GLN A 28 -11.16 -27.10 -23.76
CA GLN A 28 -11.30 -28.54 -23.57
C GLN A 28 -10.02 -29.04 -22.88
N GLY A 29 -10.15 -29.48 -21.63
CA GLY A 29 -9.08 -30.11 -20.86
C GLY A 29 -9.68 -31.04 -19.79
N PRO A 30 -9.00 -32.15 -19.44
CA PRO A 30 -9.63 -33.32 -18.83
C PRO A 30 -9.70 -33.25 -17.30
N ASP A 31 -10.55 -34.12 -16.78
CA ASP A 31 -10.87 -34.44 -15.39
C ASP A 31 -9.87 -34.08 -14.28
N GLY A 32 -10.46 -33.58 -13.18
CA GLY A 32 -10.11 -34.10 -11.85
C GLY A 32 -9.08 -33.33 -11.02
N ALA A 33 -9.43 -32.14 -10.53
CA ALA A 33 -9.12 -31.68 -9.16
C ALA A 33 -9.71 -30.28 -8.93
N ARG A 34 -10.98 -30.22 -8.51
CA ARG A 34 -11.57 -28.99 -7.98
C ARG A 34 -10.87 -28.64 -6.66
N SER A 35 -9.88 -27.76 -6.69
CA SER A 35 -9.59 -26.91 -5.54
C SER A 35 -10.69 -25.85 -5.46
N VAL A 36 -11.68 -26.14 -4.63
CA VAL A 36 -12.87 -25.32 -4.36
C VAL A 36 -12.48 -24.12 -3.48
N TYR A 37 -11.60 -23.25 -3.99
CA TYR A 37 -11.32 -21.98 -3.33
C TYR A 37 -11.61 -20.82 -4.28
N MET A 38 -12.80 -20.25 -4.07
CA MET A 38 -13.15 -18.84 -4.27
C MET A 38 -12.56 -18.15 -5.51
N SER A 39 -12.71 -18.76 -6.68
CA SER A 39 -12.81 -17.95 -7.90
C SER A 39 -14.17 -17.24 -7.83
N LEU A 40 -14.18 -15.92 -7.74
CA LEU A 40 -15.42 -15.18 -7.94
C LEU A 40 -16.02 -15.60 -9.29
N PRO A 41 -17.36 -15.70 -9.37
CA PRO A 41 -17.99 -15.91 -10.66
C PRO A 41 -17.61 -14.75 -11.58
N ARG A 42 -17.36 -15.08 -12.86
CA ARG A 42 -16.92 -14.15 -13.90
C ARG A 42 -17.65 -12.79 -13.79
N PRO A 43 -17.05 -11.68 -14.28
CA PRO A 43 -17.63 -10.33 -14.26
C PRO A 43 -19.04 -10.15 -14.88
N GLY A 44 -19.74 -11.22 -15.29
CA GLY A 44 -21.13 -11.22 -15.71
C GLY A 44 -22.11 -11.92 -14.74
N CYS A 45 -21.74 -12.15 -13.48
CA CYS A 45 -22.61 -12.77 -12.45
C CYS A 45 -22.87 -11.84 -11.24
N MET A 46 -22.81 -10.54 -11.49
CA MET A 46 -23.03 -9.49 -10.49
C MET A 46 -24.26 -8.68 -10.91
N ASP A 47 -24.98 -8.12 -9.94
CA ASP A 47 -26.05 -7.20 -10.24
C ASP A 47 -25.45 -5.97 -10.95
N SER A 48 -25.98 -5.62 -12.12
CA SER A 48 -25.40 -4.62 -13.03
C SER A 48 -25.15 -3.26 -12.34
N GLN A 49 -26.00 -2.91 -11.36
CA GLN A 49 -25.93 -1.66 -10.62
C GLN A 49 -24.74 -1.61 -9.66
N GLU A 50 -24.46 -2.71 -8.97
CA GLU A 50 -23.38 -2.82 -7.98
C GLU A 50 -22.00 -2.77 -8.67
N GLN A 51 -21.87 -3.47 -9.80
CA GLN A 51 -20.66 -3.46 -10.60
C GLN A 51 -20.38 -2.07 -11.21
N ALA A 52 -21.43 -1.35 -11.61
CA ALA A 52 -21.31 0.03 -12.10
C ALA A 52 -20.76 0.99 -11.02
N LYS A 53 -21.14 0.81 -9.75
CA LYS A 53 -20.61 1.63 -8.64
C LYS A 53 -19.11 1.43 -8.47
N ILE A 54 -18.64 0.20 -8.44
CA ILE A 54 -17.21 -0.11 -8.29
C ILE A 54 -16.43 0.38 -9.51
N ALA A 55 -16.98 0.22 -10.73
CA ALA A 55 -16.36 0.75 -11.93
C ALA A 55 -16.23 2.29 -11.90
N LYS A 56 -17.22 3.00 -11.37
CA LYS A 56 -17.14 4.46 -11.17
C LYS A 56 -16.03 4.83 -10.19
N LEU A 57 -15.95 4.15 -9.04
CA LEU A 57 -14.88 4.36 -8.06
C LEU A 57 -13.50 4.07 -8.65
N GLY A 58 -13.38 2.99 -9.44
CA GLY A 58 -12.17 2.66 -10.19
C GLY A 58 -11.77 3.75 -11.17
N LEU A 59 -12.73 4.36 -11.88
CA LEU A 59 -12.45 5.45 -12.81
C LEU A 59 -11.96 6.72 -12.08
N GLU A 60 -12.56 7.06 -10.94
CA GLU A 60 -12.08 8.16 -10.10
C GLU A 60 -10.64 7.89 -9.60
N MET A 61 -10.33 6.64 -9.23
CA MET A 61 -8.98 6.24 -8.87
C MET A 61 -7.99 6.37 -10.05
N LYS A 62 -8.41 6.02 -11.27
CA LYS A 62 -7.60 6.23 -12.49
C LYS A 62 -7.26 7.70 -12.72
N LEU A 63 -8.23 8.60 -12.53
CA LEU A 63 -7.98 10.04 -12.69
C LEU A 63 -6.93 10.53 -11.69
N LEU A 64 -7.04 10.12 -10.42
CA LEU A 64 -6.03 10.42 -9.40
C LEU A 64 -4.63 9.88 -9.76
N THR A 65 -4.54 8.64 -10.28
CA THR A 65 -3.25 8.08 -10.72
C THR A 65 -2.67 8.88 -11.88
N SER A 66 -3.50 9.29 -12.85
CA SER A 66 -3.06 10.07 -14.00
C SER A 66 -2.55 11.46 -13.61
N GLU A 67 -3.20 12.11 -12.65
CA GLU A 67 -2.77 13.40 -12.12
C GLU A 67 -1.43 13.27 -11.38
N MET A 68 -1.28 12.24 -10.55
CA MET A 68 -0.04 11.96 -9.81
C MET A 68 1.13 11.63 -10.73
N ASP A 69 0.90 10.84 -11.78
CA ASP A 69 1.93 10.51 -12.76
C ASP A 69 2.38 11.76 -13.51
N ALA A 70 1.46 12.58 -14.00
CA ALA A 70 1.77 13.83 -14.70
C ALA A 70 2.50 14.85 -13.82
N GLU A 71 2.19 14.89 -12.53
CA GLU A 71 2.87 15.76 -11.59
C GLU A 71 4.29 15.27 -11.29
N THR A 72 4.46 13.96 -11.11
CA THR A 72 5.75 13.37 -10.77
C THR A 72 6.68 13.21 -11.97
N GLU A 73 6.19 13.11 -13.21
CA GLU A 73 7.00 12.92 -14.43
C GLU A 73 8.10 13.97 -14.61
N LYS A 74 7.84 15.19 -14.13
CA LYS A 74 8.75 16.35 -14.20
C LYS A 74 9.97 16.21 -13.27
N TRP A 75 10.02 15.16 -12.45
CA TRP A 75 11.02 14.96 -11.42
C TRP A 75 11.77 13.63 -11.63
N PRO A 76 13.10 13.59 -11.50
CA PRO A 76 13.84 12.33 -11.59
C PRO A 76 13.52 11.44 -10.38
N ALA A 77 12.91 10.26 -10.60
CA ALA A 77 12.56 9.35 -9.48
C ALA A 77 13.77 8.62 -8.88
N ALA A 78 14.86 8.46 -9.63
CA ALA A 78 16.05 7.77 -9.15
C ALA A 78 16.77 8.50 -8.00
N GLU A 79 16.50 9.80 -7.85
CA GLU A 79 17.14 10.67 -6.86
C GLU A 79 16.15 11.19 -5.80
N ASN A 80 14.86 10.83 -5.92
CA ASN A 80 13.80 11.39 -5.10
C ASN A 80 12.88 10.28 -4.56
N ASP A 81 13.11 9.92 -3.30
CA ASP A 81 12.31 8.91 -2.59
C ASP A 81 10.81 9.26 -2.55
N ILE A 82 10.43 10.53 -2.42
CA ILE A 82 9.01 10.92 -2.39
C ILE A 82 8.34 10.63 -3.74
N VAL A 83 8.99 11.04 -4.84
CA VAL A 83 8.49 10.83 -6.21
C VAL A 83 8.49 9.34 -6.57
N GLY A 84 9.56 8.62 -6.24
CA GLY A 84 9.63 7.17 -6.47
C GLY A 84 8.50 6.42 -5.78
N ARG A 85 8.21 6.74 -4.52
CA ARG A 85 7.09 6.15 -3.77
C ARG A 85 5.74 6.56 -4.30
N ALA A 86 5.55 7.83 -4.66
CA ALA A 86 4.31 8.30 -5.26
C ALA A 86 3.98 7.52 -6.55
N ARG A 87 4.97 7.32 -7.43
CA ARG A 87 4.80 6.50 -8.66
C ARG A 87 4.48 5.05 -8.35
N ALA A 88 5.15 4.44 -7.37
CA ALA A 88 4.83 3.07 -6.95
C ALA A 88 3.38 2.97 -6.47
N MET A 89 2.91 3.94 -5.66
CA MET A 89 1.52 4.02 -5.23
C MET A 89 0.56 4.21 -6.40
N SER A 90 0.90 5.06 -7.37
CA SER A 90 0.13 5.26 -8.60
C SER A 90 -0.05 3.96 -9.39
N GLN A 91 1.03 3.21 -9.60
CA GLN A 91 0.99 1.92 -10.28
C GLN A 91 0.11 0.91 -9.56
N MET A 92 0.22 0.81 -8.23
CA MET A 92 -0.58 -0.10 -7.43
C MET A 92 -2.08 0.24 -7.47
N ALA A 93 -2.44 1.53 -7.33
CA ALA A 93 -3.81 1.99 -7.45
C ALA A 93 -4.36 1.77 -8.87
N PHE A 94 -3.52 1.91 -9.90
CA PHE A 94 -3.90 1.63 -11.27
C PHE A 94 -4.22 0.13 -11.49
N SER A 95 -3.41 -0.78 -10.94
CA SER A 95 -3.71 -2.23 -10.97
C SER A 95 -5.05 -2.55 -10.31
N MET A 96 -5.38 -1.88 -9.19
CA MET A 96 -6.68 -2.03 -8.52
C MET A 96 -7.83 -1.46 -9.37
N TYR A 97 -7.59 -0.41 -10.16
CA TYR A 97 -8.57 0.09 -11.15
C TYR A 97 -8.81 -0.96 -12.25
N GLN A 98 -7.75 -1.52 -12.82
CA GLN A 98 -7.85 -2.57 -13.85
C GLN A 98 -8.64 -3.77 -13.34
N PHE A 99 -8.47 -4.14 -12.06
CA PHE A 99 -9.28 -5.18 -11.43
C PHE A 99 -10.79 -4.88 -11.51
N THR A 100 -11.22 -3.63 -11.27
CA THR A 100 -12.65 -3.25 -11.36
C THR A 100 -13.23 -3.41 -12.77
N ARG A 101 -12.36 -3.44 -13.78
CA ARG A 101 -12.67 -3.66 -15.20
C ARG A 101 -12.58 -5.12 -15.62
N GLY A 102 -12.06 -6.00 -14.76
CA GLY A 102 -11.72 -7.38 -15.12
C GLY A 102 -10.47 -7.48 -16.01
N GLU A 103 -9.60 -6.47 -15.96
CA GLU A 103 -8.37 -6.32 -16.73
C GLU A 103 -7.14 -6.38 -15.79
N GLY A 104 -5.92 -6.39 -16.35
CA GLY A 104 -4.68 -6.34 -15.56
C GLY A 104 -4.30 -7.67 -14.90
N ASP A 105 -3.35 -7.62 -13.96
CA ASP A 105 -2.73 -8.82 -13.39
C ASP A 105 -3.47 -9.40 -12.19
N LEU A 106 -4.29 -8.60 -11.50
CA LEU A 106 -5.11 -9.05 -10.38
C LEU A 106 -6.29 -9.88 -10.91
N LYS A 107 -6.32 -11.18 -10.61
CA LYS A 107 -7.35 -12.12 -11.12
C LYS A 107 -8.36 -12.50 -10.06
N THR A 108 -7.97 -12.45 -8.79
CA THR A 108 -8.80 -12.87 -7.66
C THR A 108 -9.06 -11.70 -6.70
N THR A 109 -10.11 -11.80 -5.90
CA THR A 109 -10.32 -10.83 -4.80
C THR A 109 -9.25 -10.92 -3.73
N GLN A 110 -8.58 -12.08 -3.61
CA GLN A 110 -7.45 -12.22 -2.69
C GLN A 110 -6.27 -11.40 -3.21
N ASP A 111 -5.99 -11.44 -4.52
CA ASP A 111 -4.95 -10.59 -5.14
C ASP A 111 -5.23 -9.11 -4.87
N LEU A 112 -6.50 -8.68 -5.00
CA LEU A 112 -6.91 -7.30 -4.68
C LEU A 112 -6.61 -6.93 -3.22
N PHE A 113 -6.94 -7.81 -2.26
CA PHE A 113 -6.71 -7.54 -0.85
C PHE A 113 -5.22 -7.48 -0.53
N THR A 114 -4.42 -8.38 -1.09
CA THR A 114 -2.96 -8.35 -0.97
C THR A 114 -2.37 -7.10 -1.62
N GLN A 115 -2.88 -6.67 -2.78
CA GLN A 115 -2.46 -5.42 -3.41
C GLN A 115 -2.76 -4.21 -2.52
N ALA A 116 -3.92 -4.19 -1.86
CA ALA A 116 -4.30 -3.15 -0.91
C ALA A 116 -3.42 -3.15 0.35
N GLU A 117 -2.96 -4.31 0.82
CA GLU A 117 -1.97 -4.41 1.90
C GLU A 117 -0.63 -3.77 1.50
N PHE A 118 -0.12 -4.09 0.30
CA PHE A 118 1.09 -3.48 -0.23
C PHE A 118 0.93 -1.96 -0.43
N PHE A 119 -0.23 -1.52 -0.92
CA PHE A 119 -0.54 -0.09 -1.06
C PHE A 119 -0.51 0.64 0.29
N ALA A 120 -1.11 0.05 1.33
CA ALA A 120 -1.09 0.59 2.69
C ALA A 120 0.32 0.62 3.29
N GLU A 121 1.14 -0.40 3.02
CA GLU A 121 2.55 -0.44 3.44
C GLU A 121 3.38 0.68 2.78
N GLU A 122 3.18 0.88 1.48
CA GLU A 122 3.89 1.91 0.74
C GLU A 122 3.49 3.33 1.18
N ALA A 123 2.21 3.54 1.49
CA ALA A 123 1.71 4.77 2.09
C ALA A 123 2.40 5.09 3.43
N ASN A 124 2.62 4.07 4.28
CA ASN A 124 3.38 4.24 5.52
C ASN A 124 4.83 4.64 5.28
N LYS A 125 5.48 4.08 4.25
CA LYS A 125 6.85 4.43 3.89
C LYS A 125 6.92 5.87 3.38
N LEU A 126 5.97 6.27 2.52
CA LEU A 126 5.85 7.65 2.04
C LEU A 126 5.64 8.63 3.20
N TYR A 127 4.76 8.31 4.15
CA TYR A 127 4.53 9.14 5.35
C TYR A 127 5.85 9.45 6.09
N LYS A 128 6.69 8.44 6.32
CA LYS A 128 7.97 8.60 7.03
C LYS A 128 8.94 9.53 6.27
N VAL A 129 9.09 9.32 4.97
CA VAL A 129 9.98 10.15 4.13
C VAL A 129 9.47 11.60 4.09
N VAL A 130 8.17 11.80 3.89
CA VAL A 130 7.57 13.14 3.87
C VAL A 130 7.67 13.81 5.24
N ARG A 131 7.52 13.05 6.34
CA ARG A 131 7.71 13.59 7.69
C ARG A 131 9.13 14.13 7.87
N GLN A 132 10.13 13.40 7.41
CA GLN A 132 11.52 13.84 7.44
C GLN A 132 11.75 15.07 6.56
N PHE A 133 11.18 15.09 5.36
CA PHE A 133 11.22 16.26 4.47
C PHE A 133 10.59 17.50 5.12
N SER A 134 9.49 17.34 5.87
CA SER A 134 8.80 18.46 6.53
C SER A 134 9.68 19.24 7.53
N TYR A 135 10.73 18.61 8.09
CA TYR A 135 11.67 19.30 8.98
C TYR A 135 12.55 20.30 8.24
N GLN A 136 12.82 20.08 6.96
CA GLN A 136 13.60 20.97 6.10
C GLN A 136 12.76 22.12 5.54
N VAL A 137 11.43 21.96 5.50
CA VAL A 137 10.52 23.03 5.05
C VAL A 137 10.53 24.16 6.09
N PRO A 138 10.81 25.41 5.69
CA PRO A 138 10.71 26.56 6.58
C PRO A 138 9.30 26.74 7.16
N THR A 139 9.20 27.23 8.38
CA THR A 139 7.91 27.51 9.02
C THR A 139 7.13 28.53 8.19
N GLY A 140 5.92 28.17 7.79
CA GLY A 140 5.05 28.99 6.95
C GLY A 140 3.81 28.23 6.51
N GLN A 141 3.03 28.85 5.63
CA GLN A 141 1.75 28.31 5.17
C GLN A 141 1.90 26.92 4.50
N HIS A 142 2.86 26.75 3.60
CA HIS A 142 3.07 25.48 2.89
C HIS A 142 3.43 24.32 3.83
N LYS A 143 4.23 24.57 4.88
CA LYS A 143 4.54 23.56 5.90
C LYS A 143 3.30 23.16 6.69
N LYS A 144 2.48 24.14 7.09
CA LYS A 144 1.25 23.88 7.83
C LYS A 144 0.27 23.04 7.00
N GLU A 145 0.08 23.40 5.73
CA GLU A 145 -0.76 22.68 4.79
C GLU A 145 -0.25 21.25 4.53
N LEU A 146 1.06 21.09 4.32
CA LEU A 146 1.70 19.78 4.15
C LEU A 146 1.39 18.87 5.36
N LEU A 147 1.60 19.38 6.57
CA LEU A 147 1.36 18.61 7.79
C LEU A 147 -0.12 18.28 7.99
N GLU A 148 -1.03 19.19 7.61
CA GLU A 148 -2.47 18.93 7.68
C GLU A 148 -2.89 17.73 6.82
N PHE A 149 -2.36 17.59 5.59
CA PHE A 149 -2.64 16.43 4.76
C PHE A 149 -1.89 15.18 5.26
N LEU A 150 -0.62 15.34 5.64
CA LEU A 150 0.23 14.24 6.09
C LEU A 150 -0.33 13.56 7.34
N ASP A 151 -0.84 14.32 8.31
CA ASP A 151 -1.37 13.78 9.56
C ASP A 151 -2.68 12.99 9.37
N LYS A 152 -3.34 13.10 8.22
CA LYS A 152 -4.51 12.28 7.85
C LYS A 152 -4.11 10.90 7.30
N VAL A 153 -2.90 10.76 6.75
CA VAL A 153 -2.43 9.52 6.09
C VAL A 153 -2.52 8.30 7.02
N PRO A 154 -2.03 8.34 8.28
CA PRO A 154 -2.08 7.19 9.17
C PRO A 154 -3.51 6.66 9.39
N THR A 155 -4.51 7.54 9.47
CA THR A 155 -5.91 7.15 9.65
C THR A 155 -6.43 6.37 8.43
N PHE A 156 -6.19 6.87 7.22
CA PHE A 156 -6.62 6.17 5.99
C PHE A 156 -5.92 4.83 5.80
N VAL A 157 -4.63 4.76 6.15
CA VAL A 157 -3.86 3.52 6.13
C VAL A 157 -4.45 2.50 7.11
N GLN A 158 -4.76 2.91 8.34
CA GLN A 158 -5.36 2.04 9.35
C GLN A 158 -6.74 1.53 8.93
N GLN A 159 -7.57 2.40 8.35
CA GLN A 159 -8.88 2.01 7.80
C GLN A 159 -8.73 0.92 6.75
N LEU A 160 -7.87 1.15 5.74
CA LEU A 160 -7.61 0.17 4.68
C LEU A 160 -7.10 -1.16 5.22
N GLN A 161 -6.14 -1.11 6.16
CA GLN A 161 -5.58 -2.31 6.78
C GLN A 161 -6.60 -3.11 7.59
N PHE A 162 -7.51 -2.44 8.30
CA PHE A 162 -8.56 -3.10 9.06
C PHE A 162 -9.54 -3.83 8.12
N THR A 163 -9.95 -3.16 7.05
CA THR A 163 -10.86 -3.73 6.06
C THR A 163 -10.27 -4.97 5.38
N VAL A 164 -9.02 -4.94 4.94
CA VAL A 164 -8.38 -6.08 4.25
C VAL A 164 -8.11 -7.26 5.18
N LYS A 165 -7.79 -7.02 6.46
CA LYS A 165 -7.51 -8.09 7.45
C LYS A 165 -8.75 -8.77 8.01
N ASN A 166 -9.90 -8.10 7.99
CA ASN A 166 -11.13 -8.69 8.50
C ASN A 166 -11.57 -9.87 7.63
N PRO A 167 -11.66 -11.09 8.19
CA PRO A 167 -12.13 -12.24 7.43
C PRO A 167 -13.59 -12.01 7.02
N THR A 168 -13.96 -12.49 5.84
CA THR A 168 -15.31 -12.35 5.33
C THR A 168 -15.70 -13.60 4.55
N VAL A 169 -16.90 -14.11 4.80
CA VAL A 169 -17.45 -15.32 4.19
C VAL A 169 -18.80 -15.03 3.53
N GLY A 170 -18.99 -15.58 2.34
CA GLY A 170 -20.21 -15.42 1.55
C GLY A 170 -20.13 -14.31 0.51
N LYS A 171 -20.77 -14.57 -0.65
CA LYS A 171 -20.65 -13.74 -1.86
C LYS A 171 -21.01 -12.26 -1.62
N ALA A 172 -22.11 -11.98 -0.93
CA ALA A 172 -22.55 -10.61 -0.65
C ALA A 172 -21.57 -9.86 0.26
N ALA A 173 -21.08 -10.51 1.33
CA ALA A 173 -20.14 -9.88 2.24
C ALA A 173 -18.76 -9.65 1.59
N THR A 174 -18.28 -10.60 0.78
CA THR A 174 -17.06 -10.42 -0.01
C THR A 174 -17.20 -9.24 -0.96
N PHE A 175 -18.37 -9.06 -1.58
CA PHE A 175 -18.61 -7.93 -2.47
C PHE A 175 -18.53 -6.58 -1.73
N THR A 176 -19.20 -6.45 -0.59
CA THR A 176 -19.12 -5.25 0.25
C THR A 176 -17.68 -4.94 0.65
N LYS A 177 -16.90 -5.98 0.98
CA LYS A 177 -15.47 -5.81 1.30
C LYS A 177 -14.68 -5.28 0.10
N VAL A 178 -14.93 -5.78 -1.11
CA VAL A 178 -14.28 -5.27 -2.34
C VAL A 178 -14.63 -3.79 -2.56
N ASP A 179 -15.91 -3.42 -2.45
CA ASP A 179 -16.36 -2.03 -2.59
C ASP A 179 -15.65 -1.10 -1.59
N ASN A 180 -15.59 -1.51 -0.32
CA ASN A 180 -14.90 -0.75 0.73
C ASN A 180 -13.41 -0.60 0.44
N VAL A 181 -12.71 -1.68 0.03
CA VAL A 181 -11.28 -1.64 -0.28
C VAL A 181 -10.98 -0.67 -1.42
N ILE A 182 -11.79 -0.67 -2.49
CA ILE A 182 -11.62 0.26 -3.61
C ILE A 182 -11.89 1.71 -3.15
N GLN A 183 -12.94 1.93 -2.37
CA GLN A 183 -13.28 3.26 -1.85
C GLN A 183 -12.21 3.83 -0.91
N GLU A 184 -11.70 3.02 0.01
CA GLU A 184 -10.67 3.39 0.98
C GLU A 184 -9.34 3.66 0.27
N THR A 185 -8.96 2.84 -0.71
CA THR A 185 -7.77 3.06 -1.55
C THR A 185 -7.87 4.38 -2.29
N LYS A 186 -9.00 4.68 -2.93
CA LYS A 186 -9.24 5.97 -3.60
C LYS A 186 -9.07 7.15 -2.63
N SER A 187 -9.64 7.03 -1.43
CA SER A 187 -9.60 8.09 -0.43
C SER A 187 -8.17 8.34 0.08
N LEU A 188 -7.42 7.28 0.33
CA LEU A 188 -6.01 7.35 0.68
C LEU A 188 -5.18 7.96 -0.47
N MET A 189 -5.39 7.52 -1.71
CA MET A 189 -4.69 8.03 -2.88
C MET A 189 -4.90 9.54 -3.10
N ASN A 190 -6.13 10.03 -2.88
CA ASN A 190 -6.44 11.46 -2.97
C ASN A 190 -5.64 12.29 -1.94
N VAL A 191 -5.51 11.80 -0.70
CA VAL A 191 -4.69 12.49 0.32
C VAL A 191 -3.21 12.42 -0.03
N ILE A 192 -2.73 11.28 -0.51
CA ILE A 192 -1.33 11.11 -0.95
C ILE A 192 -1.01 12.08 -2.08
N SER A 193 -1.90 12.24 -3.06
CA SER A 193 -1.73 13.22 -4.14
C SER A 193 -1.52 14.62 -3.59
N LYS A 194 -2.37 15.08 -2.67
CA LYS A 194 -2.22 16.40 -2.04
C LYS A 194 -0.90 16.54 -1.29
N VAL A 195 -0.50 15.51 -0.53
CA VAL A 195 0.78 15.49 0.19
C VAL A 195 1.95 15.66 -0.79
N VAL A 196 1.98 14.87 -1.86
CA VAL A 196 3.04 14.91 -2.89
C VAL A 196 3.07 16.26 -3.59
N THR A 197 1.92 16.77 -4.05
CA THR A 197 1.79 18.11 -4.64
C THR A 197 2.38 19.18 -3.73
N THR A 198 2.00 19.20 -2.44
CA THR A 198 2.53 20.19 -1.49
C THR A 198 4.04 20.00 -1.25
N CYS A 199 4.57 18.78 -1.24
CA CYS A 199 6.01 18.52 -1.16
C CYS A 199 6.76 19.14 -2.35
N LEU A 200 6.25 18.95 -3.57
CA LEU A 200 6.87 19.48 -4.80
C LEU A 200 6.82 21.02 -4.82
N VAL A 201 5.71 21.62 -4.38
CA VAL A 201 5.61 23.08 -4.19
C VAL A 201 6.62 23.59 -3.16
N CYS A 202 6.79 22.89 -2.03
CA CYS A 202 7.80 23.26 -1.03
C CYS A 202 9.21 23.17 -1.60
N ALA A 203 9.52 22.07 -2.30
CA ALA A 203 10.84 21.84 -2.86
C ALA A 203 11.21 22.90 -3.90
N THR A 204 10.31 23.22 -4.83
CA THR A 204 10.53 24.29 -5.82
C THR A 204 10.67 25.67 -5.18
N LYS A 205 9.80 26.00 -4.22
CA LYS A 205 9.77 27.33 -3.61
C LYS A 205 10.99 27.62 -2.75
N TYR A 206 11.49 26.63 -2.03
CA TYR A 206 12.59 26.76 -1.08
C TYR A 206 13.90 26.14 -1.57
N ASN A 207 13.92 25.64 -2.82
CA ASN A 207 15.05 24.93 -3.43
C ASN A 207 15.60 23.80 -2.54
N LEU A 208 14.69 22.97 -2.02
CA LEU A 208 15.02 21.86 -1.13
C LEU A 208 15.32 20.61 -1.94
N ASP A 209 16.34 19.87 -1.51
CA ASP A 209 16.64 18.55 -2.04
C ASP A 209 15.84 17.48 -1.27
N PHE A 210 15.32 16.49 -2.00
CA PHE A 210 14.58 15.36 -1.43
C PHE A 210 15.51 14.34 -0.75
N ARG A 211 16.83 14.49 -0.93
CA ARG A 211 17.91 13.66 -0.36
C ARG A 211 18.13 13.84 1.15
N GLY A 212 17.46 14.78 1.82
CA GLY A 212 17.56 14.90 3.28
C GLY A 212 16.88 13.77 4.08
N ALA A 213 16.33 12.75 3.40
CA ALA A 213 15.74 11.57 4.03
C ALA A 213 16.74 10.43 4.34
N GLU A 214 17.98 10.51 3.84
CA GLU A 214 19.00 9.46 3.95
C GLU A 214 20.06 9.71 5.06
N VAL A 215 19.88 10.75 5.89
CA VAL A 215 20.71 10.98 7.09
C VAL A 215 20.28 10.05 8.23
N GLY A 216 20.59 8.76 8.06
CA GLY A 216 20.44 7.72 9.07
C GLY A 216 21.32 6.49 8.85
N ARG A 217 22.10 6.44 7.76
CA ARG A 217 22.96 5.28 7.41
C ARG A 217 24.47 5.55 7.43
N ALA A 218 24.91 6.69 7.97
CA ALA A 218 26.32 7.08 7.94
C ALA A 218 26.88 7.49 9.32
N HIS A 219 26.67 6.70 10.38
CA HIS A 219 27.60 6.61 11.52
C HIS A 219 27.23 5.47 12.49
N SER A 220 27.66 4.25 12.15
CA SER A 220 27.99 3.20 13.13
C SER A 220 28.96 2.25 12.45
N GLN A 221 30.15 2.77 12.14
CA GLN A 221 31.32 1.95 11.86
C GLN A 221 32.30 2.21 13.01
N CYS A 222 32.02 1.59 14.15
CA CYS A 222 33.05 1.32 15.16
C CYS A 222 33.38 -0.16 14.99
N GLY A 223 34.50 -0.43 14.32
CA GLY A 223 35.04 -1.77 14.16
C GLY A 223 35.87 -2.19 15.37
N TYR A 224 36.29 -3.46 15.31
CA TYR A 224 37.18 -4.23 16.19
C TYR A 224 36.44 -4.91 17.37
N GLN A 225 36.46 -6.24 17.55
CA GLN A 225 37.20 -7.32 16.88
C GLN A 225 36.57 -8.66 17.30
N GLU A 226 36.35 -9.55 16.34
CA GLU A 226 36.04 -10.97 16.57
C GLU A 226 37.37 -11.73 16.61
N GLU A 227 37.70 -12.37 17.73
CA GLU A 227 38.70 -13.44 17.77
C GLU A 227 38.20 -14.57 18.67
N THR A 228 37.86 -15.68 18.00
CA THR A 228 37.67 -17.00 18.57
C THR A 228 39.01 -17.71 18.76
N GLU A 229 39.07 -18.47 19.85
CA GLU A 229 39.81 -19.73 20.03
C GLU A 229 41.31 -19.69 20.34
N TYR A 230 41.68 -19.99 21.60
CA TYR A 230 42.86 -20.81 21.94
C TYR A 230 42.64 -21.64 23.21
N SER A 231 43.23 -22.83 23.17
CA SER A 231 43.13 -24.03 24.01
C SER A 231 43.98 -24.06 25.29
N TYR A 232 43.51 -24.84 26.27
CA TYR A 232 44.18 -25.63 27.35
C TYR A 232 45.48 -25.14 28.03
N SER A 233 45.46 -25.07 29.38
CA SER A 233 46.35 -25.73 30.38
C SER A 233 46.04 -25.16 31.79
N ASP A 234 45.46 -25.93 32.70
CA ASP A 234 46.10 -26.65 33.84
C ASP A 234 46.63 -25.77 35.01
N GLY A 235 46.31 -26.17 36.24
CA GLY A 235 47.10 -25.84 37.43
C GLY A 235 46.46 -25.00 38.56
N GLY A 236 45.75 -25.67 39.47
CA GLY A 236 46.08 -25.65 40.91
C GLY A 236 45.62 -24.50 41.83
N GLY A 237 44.75 -24.86 42.79
CA GLY A 237 45.11 -24.75 44.23
C GLY A 237 44.42 -23.70 45.11
N GLY A 238 43.73 -24.19 46.16
CA GLY A 238 43.44 -23.51 47.43
C GLY A 238 42.19 -22.62 47.43
N GLY A 239 41.26 -22.65 48.38
CA GLY A 239 41.20 -23.27 49.70
C GLY A 239 40.11 -22.54 50.51
N SER A 240 39.20 -23.31 51.11
CA SER A 240 38.44 -23.05 52.35
C SER A 240 37.72 -21.71 52.62
N GLY A 241 36.45 -21.80 53.04
CA GLY A 241 36.08 -21.25 54.35
C GLY A 241 34.90 -20.26 54.41
N PHE A 242 33.71 -20.82 54.67
CA PHE A 242 32.71 -20.40 55.68
C PHE A 242 32.60 -18.91 56.10
N SER A 243 31.40 -18.33 56.01
CA SER A 243 30.63 -17.85 57.18
C SER A 243 29.27 -17.24 56.82
N SER A 244 28.24 -17.80 57.44
CA SER A 244 26.90 -17.22 57.61
C SER A 244 26.93 -16.00 58.53
N LYS A 245 26.12 -14.98 58.24
CA LYS A 245 25.23 -14.27 59.20
C LYS A 245 24.58 -13.06 58.53
N GLY A 246 23.25 -13.02 58.53
CA GLY A 246 22.48 -11.85 58.12
C GLY A 246 21.04 -11.95 58.59
N GLY A 247 20.75 -11.30 59.72
CA GLY A 247 19.42 -10.92 60.18
C GLY A 247 19.58 -9.93 61.34
N PRO A 248 18.53 -9.24 61.82
CA PRO A 248 17.17 -9.17 61.30
C PRO A 248 16.54 -7.73 61.33
N SER A 249 15.26 -7.67 60.93
CA SER A 249 14.17 -6.80 61.46
C SER A 249 13.93 -5.39 60.90
N ALA A 250 12.75 -5.20 60.28
CA ALA A 250 11.61 -4.37 60.77
C ALA A 250 10.65 -4.08 59.58
N VAL A 251 9.48 -4.72 59.42
CA VAL A 251 8.15 -4.62 60.07
C VAL A 251 7.37 -3.30 59.87
N SER A 252 6.26 -3.46 59.13
CA SER A 252 4.94 -2.79 59.19
C SER A 252 4.77 -1.31 58.88
N SER A 253 3.89 -1.00 57.92
CA SER A 253 2.47 -0.77 58.25
C SER A 253 1.58 -0.68 57.00
N SER A 254 0.46 -1.40 57.03
CA SER A 254 -0.70 -1.22 56.16
C SER A 254 -1.89 -1.07 57.09
N ASP A 255 -2.70 -0.04 56.89
CA ASP A 255 -3.99 0.15 57.55
C ASP A 255 -5.07 0.37 56.47
N PRO A 256 -6.32 -0.09 56.66
CA PRO A 256 -7.37 -0.14 55.66
C PRO A 256 -8.51 0.89 55.91
N GLY A 257 -9.45 0.96 54.97
CA GLY A 257 -10.72 1.70 55.08
C GLY A 257 -10.71 2.98 54.25
N ILE A 258 -11.68 3.28 53.38
CA ILE A 258 -13.11 2.96 53.34
C ILE A 258 -13.52 2.70 51.88
#